data_AF-A0A958P8V9-F1
#
_entry.id   AF-A0A958P8V9-F1
#
_cell.length_a   1.000
_cell.length_b   1.000
_cell.length_c   1.000
_cell.angle_alpha   90.00
_cell.angle_beta   90.00
_cell.angle_gamma   90.00
#
_symmetry.space_group_name_H-M   'P 1'
#
loop_
_entity.id
_entity.type
_entity.pdbx_description
1 polymer ?
#
loop_
_entity_poly.entity_id
_entity_poly.type
_entity_poly.pdbx_seq_one_letter_code
_entity_poly.pdbx_strand_id
1 'polypeptide(L)'
;MADSVSISKKNQHDLNLLQEQYNNTKKKIVDENESQIQDLRSRYSKKKEEIQSSTAASINHIKKEAKDSIDDLRSQTEKKSFNAKQDLEKRYLALKSQHDQKLSNLQKGLTKEQDLAKSKIDQVRSHEQSIITDLKSNTKEVQERELAHQRKIAQSSNQEISKIAQNTQESIQNHKRNEHIKINEINEEQERIINEQKKTYADRYKKQAAVGNQRLKDLQLQNDEKYRTESLKGSKAVQTTRKRLHDEKIKAQYEGEFHLNQTKKQNQDNLHQEIERGENTQKHVRDEYSQQIKQIHQENDTLKAEQETKFEKEQKAIKDYHKTELDLLKEKHKEQLNSERQAFETHQRQNDKIYKRALLNQREEFQKRFNENQKSNEMTLHSQKERLIKATLEQKKDIIEKIKNYADKKDDNFYKLKEIPTQLIDTPNSYIFEAKIPPQEVDNIDVVVQKDKVVLKGVRSFEDQYANDNQKLATHTFQTYRKEYNLDHPIHEKSIITERKDGLLTVKIPKLGRTT
;
A
#
# COMPACT_ATOMS: atom_id res chain seq x y z
N MET A 1 -37.88 159.63 96.99
CA MET A 1 -39.03 158.97 96.34
C MET A 1 -38.50 158.16 95.16
N ALA A 2 -37.92 156.97 95.27
CA ALA A 2 -38.02 155.82 96.17
C ALA A 2 -38.91 154.64 95.70
N ASP A 3 -39.54 154.65 94.52
CA ASP A 3 -40.42 153.51 94.11
C ASP A 3 -40.41 153.10 92.61
N SER A 4 -39.46 153.52 91.77
CA SER A 4 -39.52 153.24 90.32
C SER A 4 -38.42 152.33 89.74
N VAL A 5 -37.52 151.77 90.56
CA VAL A 5 -36.34 151.03 90.07
C VAL A 5 -36.46 149.50 90.22
N SER A 6 -37.53 148.96 90.81
CA SER A 6 -37.70 147.51 91.01
C SER A 6 -38.29 146.74 89.81
N ILE A 7 -38.77 147.43 88.76
CA ILE A 7 -39.45 146.78 87.62
C ILE A 7 -38.47 146.33 86.52
N SER A 8 -37.30 146.99 86.38
CA SER A 8 -36.32 146.67 85.32
C SER A 8 -35.57 145.34 85.55
N LYS A 9 -35.36 144.93 86.81
CA LYS A 9 -34.66 143.66 87.12
C LYS A 9 -35.52 142.39 86.97
N LYS A 10 -36.86 142.51 86.94
CA LYS A 10 -37.76 141.36 86.73
C LYS A 10 -37.82 140.96 85.25
N ASN A 11 -37.90 141.92 84.34
CA ASN A 11 -38.02 141.64 82.91
C ASN A 11 -36.76 140.99 82.30
N GLN A 12 -35.58 141.23 82.87
CA GLN A 12 -34.33 140.62 82.39
C GLN A 12 -34.19 139.16 82.88
N HIS A 13 -34.79 138.81 84.03
CA HIS A 13 -34.81 137.45 84.54
C HIS A 13 -35.80 136.57 83.75
N ASP A 14 -36.96 137.12 83.39
CA ASP A 14 -37.96 136.39 82.60
C ASP A 14 -37.48 136.09 81.17
N LEU A 15 -36.68 136.99 80.58
CA LEU A 15 -36.11 136.77 79.24
C LEU A 15 -35.07 135.64 79.22
N ASN A 16 -34.21 135.57 80.24
CA ASN A 16 -33.23 134.49 80.37
C ASN A 16 -33.91 133.14 80.63
N LEU A 17 -34.98 133.11 81.45
CA LEU A 17 -35.77 131.91 81.71
C LEU A 17 -36.45 131.39 80.42
N LEU A 18 -36.96 132.30 79.58
CA LEU A 18 -37.57 131.95 78.30
C LEU A 18 -36.53 131.38 77.31
N GLN A 19 -35.33 131.96 77.29
CA GLN A 19 -34.23 131.49 76.43
C GLN A 19 -33.72 130.11 76.86
N GLU A 20 -33.68 129.85 78.17
CA GLU A 20 -33.30 128.54 78.73
C GLU A 20 -34.38 127.49 78.45
N GLN A 21 -35.67 127.85 78.54
CA GLN A 21 -36.76 126.97 78.14
C GLN A 21 -36.72 126.61 76.65
N TYR A 22 -36.42 127.56 75.77
CA TYR A 22 -36.32 127.31 74.33
C TYR A 22 -35.12 126.40 73.96
N ASN A 23 -33.98 126.58 74.65
CA ASN A 23 -32.83 125.71 74.44
C ASN A 23 -33.08 124.29 74.94
N ASN A 24 -33.81 124.13 76.04
CA ASN A 24 -34.19 122.82 76.57
C ASN A 24 -35.21 122.09 75.69
N THR A 25 -36.18 122.80 75.10
CA THR A 25 -37.13 122.18 74.16
C THR A 25 -36.44 121.80 72.84
N LYS A 26 -35.56 122.65 72.32
CA LYS A 26 -34.77 122.32 71.12
C LYS A 26 -33.89 121.08 71.34
N LYS A 27 -33.24 120.97 72.50
CA LYS A 27 -32.41 119.82 72.84
C LYS A 27 -33.24 118.53 72.95
N LYS A 28 -34.41 118.58 73.60
CA LYS A 28 -35.35 117.45 73.65
C LYS A 28 -35.79 116.96 72.27
N ILE A 29 -36.10 117.89 71.35
CA ILE A 29 -36.53 117.53 69.99
C ILE A 29 -35.37 116.86 69.20
N VAL A 30 -34.13 117.33 69.39
CA VAL A 30 -32.96 116.71 68.75
C VAL A 30 -32.71 115.32 69.32
N ASP A 31 -32.74 115.17 70.65
CA ASP A 31 -32.52 113.88 71.32
C ASP A 31 -33.62 112.87 70.96
N GLU A 32 -34.89 113.30 70.84
CA GLU A 32 -36.00 112.45 70.38
C GLU A 32 -35.83 112.02 68.92
N ASN A 33 -35.44 112.93 68.02
CA ASN A 33 -35.22 112.59 66.61
C ASN A 33 -34.02 111.65 66.44
N GLU A 34 -32.93 111.86 67.19
CA GLU A 34 -31.74 111.02 67.13
C GLU A 34 -32.04 109.60 67.65
N SER A 35 -32.83 109.50 68.73
CA SER A 35 -33.36 108.23 69.23
C SER A 35 -34.22 107.51 68.18
N GLN A 36 -35.14 108.21 67.51
CA GLN A 36 -35.98 107.61 66.46
C GLN A 36 -35.15 107.12 65.26
N ILE A 37 -34.12 107.86 64.85
CA ILE A 37 -33.22 107.47 63.77
C ILE A 37 -32.40 106.23 64.17
N GLN A 38 -31.93 106.17 65.41
CA GLN A 38 -31.17 105.02 65.90
C GLN A 38 -32.05 103.77 66.00
N ASP A 39 -33.30 103.93 66.42
CA ASP A 39 -34.28 102.84 66.50
C ASP A 39 -34.64 102.30 65.10
N LEU A 40 -34.80 103.20 64.11
CA LEU A 40 -34.97 102.83 62.70
C LEU A 40 -33.77 102.05 62.15
N ARG A 41 -32.55 102.50 62.41
CA ARG A 41 -31.32 101.80 61.98
C ARG A 41 -31.25 100.39 62.59
N SER A 42 -31.58 100.24 63.86
CA SER A 42 -31.63 98.95 64.55
C SER A 42 -32.65 98.00 63.90
N ARG A 43 -33.87 98.49 63.58
CA ARG A 43 -34.89 97.69 62.89
C ARG A 43 -34.46 97.25 61.48
N TYR A 44 -33.84 98.14 60.71
CA TYR A 44 -33.35 97.79 59.38
C TYR A 44 -32.18 96.79 59.41
N SER A 45 -31.28 96.90 60.41
CA SER A 45 -30.19 95.94 60.59
C SER A 45 -30.74 94.55 60.93
N LYS A 46 -31.68 94.44 61.87
CA LYS A 46 -32.34 93.17 62.22
C LYS A 46 -33.06 92.56 61.02
N LYS A 47 -33.81 93.37 60.28
CA LYS A 47 -34.52 92.90 59.07
C LYS A 47 -33.57 92.41 57.98
N LYS A 48 -32.40 93.04 57.84
CA LYS A 48 -31.34 92.59 56.92
C LYS A 48 -30.76 91.24 57.34
N GLU A 49 -30.49 91.04 58.63
CA GLU A 49 -30.01 89.75 59.16
C GLU A 49 -31.06 88.64 59.01
N GLU A 50 -32.34 88.91 59.26
CA GLU A 50 -33.43 87.96 59.02
C GLU A 50 -33.52 87.55 57.54
N ILE A 51 -33.42 88.51 56.62
CA ILE A 51 -33.42 88.23 55.18
C ILE A 51 -32.18 87.41 54.79
N GLN A 52 -31.00 87.72 55.33
CA GLN A 52 -29.77 86.96 55.05
C GLN A 52 -29.82 85.53 55.61
N SER A 53 -30.36 85.34 56.81
CA SER A 53 -30.61 84.03 57.43
C SER A 53 -31.61 83.21 56.61
N SER A 54 -32.75 83.81 56.24
CA SER A 54 -33.79 83.16 55.44
C SER A 54 -33.30 82.78 54.05
N THR A 55 -32.50 83.65 53.41
CA THR A 55 -31.90 83.36 52.09
C THR A 55 -30.82 82.29 52.18
N ALA A 56 -29.96 82.30 53.21
CA ALA A 56 -28.98 81.25 53.44
C ALA A 56 -29.64 79.89 53.71
N ALA A 57 -30.72 79.85 54.50
CA ALA A 57 -31.51 78.65 54.73
C ALA A 57 -32.15 78.13 53.44
N SER A 58 -32.72 79.01 52.62
CA SER A 58 -33.31 78.65 51.32
C SER A 58 -32.25 78.12 50.34
N ILE A 59 -31.07 78.75 50.27
CA ILE A 59 -29.96 78.31 49.43
C ILE A 59 -29.44 76.94 49.90
N ASN A 60 -29.38 76.69 51.20
CA ASN A 60 -28.97 75.39 51.73
C ASN A 60 -30.01 74.30 51.43
N HIS A 61 -31.31 74.62 51.49
CA HIS A 61 -32.37 73.69 51.12
C HIS A 61 -32.31 73.33 49.63
N ILE A 62 -32.13 74.33 48.76
CA ILE A 62 -31.98 74.13 47.30
C ILE A 62 -30.73 73.30 46.99
N LYS A 63 -29.60 73.58 47.67
CA LYS A 63 -28.37 72.78 47.50
C LYS A 63 -28.55 71.33 47.95
N LYS A 64 -29.30 71.11 49.04
CA LYS A 64 -29.58 69.77 49.55
C LYS A 64 -30.50 69.01 48.60
N GLU A 65 -31.61 69.60 48.16
CA GLU A 65 -32.51 69.00 47.17
C GLU A 65 -31.82 68.71 45.82
N ALA A 66 -30.99 69.64 45.35
CA ALA A 66 -30.20 69.43 44.13
C ALA A 66 -29.19 68.29 44.29
N LYS A 67 -28.54 68.18 45.46
CA LYS A 67 -27.61 67.09 45.75
C LYS A 67 -28.35 65.75 45.84
N ASP A 68 -29.44 65.69 46.57
CA ASP A 68 -30.26 64.48 46.73
C ASP A 68 -30.81 64.02 45.36
N SER A 69 -31.25 64.96 44.51
CA SER A 69 -31.68 64.66 43.14
C SER A 69 -30.54 64.15 42.24
N ILE A 70 -29.33 64.72 42.37
CA ILE A 70 -28.14 64.25 41.62
C ILE A 70 -27.75 62.85 42.09
N ASP A 71 -27.79 62.58 43.39
CA ASP A 71 -27.45 61.27 43.96
C ASP A 71 -28.50 60.21 43.56
N ASP A 72 -29.78 60.57 43.51
CA ASP A 72 -30.84 59.70 42.98
C ASP A 72 -30.64 59.41 41.49
N LEU A 73 -30.32 60.42 40.67
CA LEU A 73 -30.00 60.24 39.26
C LEU A 73 -28.77 59.34 39.04
N ARG A 74 -27.74 59.49 39.88
CA ARG A 74 -26.57 58.60 39.88
C ARG A 74 -26.95 57.17 40.24
N SER A 75 -27.74 56.96 41.30
CA SER A 75 -28.17 55.62 41.67
C SER A 75 -29.02 54.95 40.59
N GLN A 76 -29.88 55.72 39.91
CA GLN A 76 -30.70 55.22 38.80
C GLN A 76 -29.86 54.88 37.57
N THR A 77 -28.86 55.72 37.24
CA THR A 77 -27.95 55.46 36.13
C THR A 77 -27.03 54.27 36.41
N GLU A 78 -26.55 54.12 37.63
CA GLU A 78 -25.79 52.93 38.07
C GLU A 78 -26.63 51.66 38.01
N LYS A 79 -27.88 51.69 38.48
CA LYS A 79 -28.82 50.55 38.34
C LYS A 79 -29.08 50.20 36.89
N LYS A 80 -29.31 51.19 36.02
CA LYS A 80 -29.51 50.95 34.58
C LYS A 80 -28.25 50.38 33.92
N SER A 81 -27.07 50.89 34.28
CA SER A 81 -25.77 50.38 33.79
C SER A 81 -25.50 48.95 34.26
N PHE A 82 -25.82 48.66 35.53
CA PHE A 82 -25.71 47.32 36.09
C PHE A 82 -26.64 46.33 35.40
N ASN A 83 -27.92 46.69 35.21
CA ASN A 83 -28.89 45.86 34.51
C ASN A 83 -28.49 45.63 33.06
N ALA A 84 -28.03 46.68 32.36
CA ALA A 84 -27.53 46.57 30.99
C ALA A 84 -26.31 45.63 30.89
N LYS A 85 -25.38 45.69 31.84
CA LYS A 85 -24.24 44.76 31.92
C LYS A 85 -24.73 43.33 32.14
N GLN A 86 -25.66 43.12 33.07
CA GLN A 86 -26.19 41.80 33.39
C GLN A 86 -26.95 41.18 32.19
N ASP A 87 -27.71 41.99 31.45
CA ASP A 87 -28.40 41.56 30.23
C ASP A 87 -27.42 41.24 29.10
N LEU A 88 -26.35 42.01 28.96
CA LEU A 88 -25.29 41.76 27.98
C LEU A 88 -24.55 40.46 28.31
N GLU A 89 -24.28 40.20 29.59
CA GLU A 89 -23.68 38.95 30.06
C GLU A 89 -24.59 37.75 29.81
N LYS A 90 -25.90 37.86 30.10
CA LYS A 90 -26.89 36.82 29.76
C LYS A 90 -26.93 36.52 28.27
N ARG A 91 -26.94 37.56 27.41
CA ARG A 91 -26.92 37.41 25.95
C ARG A 91 -25.62 36.74 25.48
N TYR A 92 -24.49 37.13 26.04
CA TYR A 92 -23.20 36.52 25.74
C TYR A 92 -23.17 35.04 26.12
N LEU A 93 -23.65 34.68 27.31
CA LEU A 93 -23.73 33.29 27.76
C LEU A 93 -24.69 32.46 26.91
N ALA A 94 -25.85 33.01 26.53
CA ALA A 94 -26.79 32.35 25.63
C ALA A 94 -26.19 32.11 24.24
N LEU A 95 -25.49 33.10 23.69
CA LEU A 95 -24.80 32.99 22.40
C LEU A 95 -23.67 31.96 22.46
N LYS A 96 -22.88 31.96 23.55
CA LYS A 96 -21.82 30.97 23.80
C LYS A 96 -22.39 29.56 23.88
N SER A 97 -23.46 29.35 24.65
CA SER A 97 -24.19 28.08 24.75
C SER A 97 -24.67 27.59 23.37
N GLN A 98 -25.23 28.47 22.53
CA GLN A 98 -25.64 28.10 21.17
C GLN A 98 -24.46 27.69 20.29
N HIS A 99 -23.32 28.39 20.41
CA HIS A 99 -22.09 28.02 19.71
C HIS A 99 -21.54 26.68 20.19
N ASP A 100 -21.53 26.43 21.50
CA ASP A 100 -21.07 25.18 22.09
C ASP A 100 -21.96 24.00 21.66
N GLN A 101 -23.29 24.21 21.59
CA GLN A 101 -24.22 23.21 21.03
C GLN A 101 -23.95 22.94 19.55
N LYS A 102 -23.71 23.97 18.74
CA LYS A 102 -23.36 23.80 17.32
C LYS A 102 -22.04 23.04 17.15
N LEU A 103 -21.02 23.38 17.94
CA LEU A 103 -19.74 22.68 17.96
C LEU A 103 -19.91 21.21 18.36
N SER A 104 -20.69 20.93 19.40
CA SER A 104 -21.00 19.55 19.81
C SER A 104 -21.72 18.77 18.71
N ASN A 105 -22.70 19.39 18.04
CA ASN A 105 -23.42 18.75 16.94
C ASN A 105 -22.51 18.49 15.72
N LEU A 106 -21.61 19.41 15.39
CA LEU A 106 -20.61 19.23 14.35
C LEU A 106 -19.62 18.11 14.69
N GLN A 107 -19.14 18.04 15.95
CA GLN A 107 -18.29 16.95 16.41
C GLN A 107 -19.01 15.59 16.35
N LYS A 108 -20.29 15.53 16.74
CA LYS A 108 -21.13 14.34 16.60
C LYS A 108 -21.35 13.95 15.13
N GLY A 109 -21.48 14.93 14.23
CA GLY A 109 -21.54 14.69 12.79
C GLY A 109 -20.24 14.11 12.24
N LEU A 110 -19.11 14.71 12.62
CA LEU A 110 -17.77 14.29 12.19
C LEU A 110 -17.45 12.87 12.66
N THR A 111 -17.76 12.53 13.91
CA THR A 111 -17.57 11.18 14.47
C THR A 111 -18.43 10.15 13.75
N LYS A 112 -19.70 10.46 13.48
CA LYS A 112 -20.57 9.59 12.66
C LYS A 112 -20.01 9.36 11.26
N GLU A 113 -19.52 10.39 10.57
CA GLU A 113 -18.88 10.22 9.26
C GLU A 113 -17.61 9.38 9.34
N GLN A 114 -16.78 9.59 10.36
CA GLN A 114 -15.57 8.79 10.59
C GLN A 114 -15.91 7.32 10.82
N ASP A 115 -16.95 7.02 11.61
CA ASP A 115 -17.38 5.65 11.86
C ASP A 115 -17.97 5.00 10.61
N LEU A 116 -18.71 5.76 9.80
CA LEU A 116 -19.25 5.30 8.51
C LEU A 116 -18.12 5.01 7.50
N ALA A 117 -17.09 5.85 7.48
CA ALA A 117 -15.89 5.65 6.67
C ALA A 117 -15.10 4.42 7.13
N LYS A 118 -14.90 4.23 8.45
CA LYS A 118 -14.26 3.04 9.01
C LYS A 118 -15.02 1.77 8.66
N SER A 119 -16.34 1.76 8.83
CA SER A 119 -17.20 0.63 8.47
C SER A 119 -17.08 0.25 6.99
N LYS A 120 -17.05 1.24 6.08
CA LYS A 120 -16.80 0.99 4.64
C LYS A 120 -15.41 0.42 4.38
N ILE A 121 -14.37 0.93 5.06
CA ILE A 121 -13.01 0.39 4.94
C ILE A 121 -12.96 -1.07 5.40
N ASP A 122 -13.64 -1.41 6.50
CA ASP A 122 -13.68 -2.78 7.01
C ASP A 122 -14.48 -3.72 6.11
N GLN A 123 -15.54 -3.24 5.45
CA GLN A 123 -16.25 -3.97 4.39
C GLN A 123 -15.35 -4.24 3.18
N VAL A 124 -14.57 -3.26 2.73
CA VAL A 124 -13.63 -3.45 1.62
C VAL A 124 -12.54 -4.45 2.03
N ARG A 125 -11.97 -4.33 3.23
CA ARG A 125 -10.93 -5.26 3.73
C ARG A 125 -11.44 -6.69 3.87
N SER A 126 -12.65 -6.89 4.38
CA SER A 126 -13.25 -8.23 4.47
C SER A 126 -13.51 -8.83 3.10
N HIS A 127 -13.94 -8.01 2.12
CA HIS A 127 -14.07 -8.46 0.73
C HIS A 127 -12.72 -8.79 0.07
N GLU A 128 -11.68 -7.98 0.31
CA GLU A 128 -10.32 -8.29 -0.16
C GLU A 128 -9.81 -9.60 0.44
N GLN A 129 -10.05 -9.83 1.74
CA GLN A 129 -9.69 -11.08 2.39
C GLN A 129 -10.42 -12.28 1.78
N SER A 130 -11.72 -12.15 1.46
CA SER A 130 -12.47 -13.23 0.80
C SER A 130 -11.91 -13.56 -0.58
N ILE A 131 -11.59 -12.54 -1.38
CA ILE A 131 -10.94 -12.71 -2.69
C ILE A 131 -9.58 -13.39 -2.54
N ILE A 132 -8.77 -13.01 -1.56
CA ILE A 132 -7.46 -13.63 -1.30
C ILE A 132 -7.63 -15.10 -0.90
N THR A 133 -8.62 -15.44 -0.07
CA THR A 133 -8.89 -16.83 0.31
C THR A 133 -9.36 -17.67 -0.88
N ASP A 134 -10.22 -17.11 -1.73
CA ASP A 134 -10.70 -17.78 -2.95
C ASP A 134 -9.56 -18.02 -3.93
N LEU A 135 -8.70 -17.01 -4.13
CA LEU A 135 -7.50 -17.15 -4.97
C LEU A 135 -6.54 -18.21 -4.44
N LYS A 136 -6.31 -18.26 -3.13
CA LYS A 136 -5.47 -19.29 -2.51
C LYS A 136 -6.06 -20.69 -2.70
N SER A 137 -7.38 -20.83 -2.53
CA SER A 137 -8.08 -22.09 -2.75
C SER A 137 -7.96 -22.56 -4.20
N ASN A 138 -8.25 -21.68 -5.16
CA ASN A 138 -8.12 -21.97 -6.59
C ASN A 138 -6.68 -22.32 -6.99
N THR A 139 -5.70 -21.59 -6.45
CA THR A 139 -4.27 -21.86 -6.71
C THR A 139 -3.89 -23.25 -6.20
N LYS A 140 -4.36 -23.62 -5.01
CA LYS A 140 -4.12 -24.94 -4.44
C LYS A 140 -4.78 -26.04 -5.29
N GLU A 141 -6.00 -25.83 -5.76
CA GLU A 141 -6.68 -26.78 -6.64
C GLU A 141 -5.95 -26.97 -7.97
N VAL A 142 -5.43 -25.89 -8.58
CA VAL A 142 -4.62 -25.98 -9.80
C VAL A 142 -3.32 -26.76 -9.55
N GLN A 143 -2.63 -26.49 -8.43
CA GLN A 143 -1.43 -27.24 -8.05
C GLN A 143 -1.72 -28.73 -7.82
N GLU A 144 -2.84 -29.06 -7.18
CA GLU A 144 -3.26 -30.44 -6.96
C GLU A 144 -3.58 -31.14 -8.30
N ARG A 145 -4.23 -30.45 -9.24
CA ARG A 145 -4.48 -30.96 -10.60
C ARG A 145 -3.19 -31.18 -11.39
N GLU A 146 -2.22 -30.28 -11.31
CA GLU A 146 -0.91 -30.46 -11.95
C GLU A 146 -0.14 -31.65 -11.35
N LEU A 147 -0.12 -31.79 -10.03
CA LEU A 147 0.49 -32.93 -9.35
C LEU A 147 -0.20 -34.25 -9.73
N ALA A 148 -1.54 -34.26 -9.82
CA ALA A 148 -2.29 -35.43 -10.27
C ALA A 148 -1.95 -35.78 -11.73
N HIS A 149 -1.81 -34.77 -12.60
CA HIS A 149 -1.41 -34.95 -13.99
C HIS A 149 0.01 -35.51 -14.11
N GLN A 150 0.97 -34.98 -13.35
CA GLN A 150 2.34 -35.49 -13.29
C GLN A 150 2.39 -36.95 -12.80
N ARG A 151 1.61 -37.28 -11.77
CA ARG A 151 1.49 -38.67 -11.28
C ARG A 151 0.92 -39.59 -12.36
N LYS A 152 -0.07 -39.14 -13.12
CA LYS A 152 -0.65 -39.91 -14.23
C LYS A 152 0.39 -40.16 -15.34
N ILE A 153 1.16 -39.15 -15.72
CA ILE A 153 2.28 -39.29 -16.68
C ILE A 153 3.34 -40.27 -16.15
N ALA A 154 3.72 -40.16 -14.87
CA ALA A 154 4.70 -41.05 -14.27
C ALA A 154 4.19 -42.51 -14.25
N GLN A 155 2.90 -42.72 -13.96
CA GLN A 155 2.29 -44.04 -13.99
C GLN A 155 2.25 -44.62 -15.42
N SER A 156 1.85 -43.84 -16.42
CA SER A 156 1.84 -44.31 -17.82
C SER A 156 3.26 -44.59 -18.33
N SER A 157 4.22 -43.72 -18.01
CA SER A 157 5.63 -43.91 -18.36
C SER A 157 6.20 -45.17 -17.70
N ASN A 158 5.93 -45.41 -16.42
CA ASN A 158 6.36 -46.64 -15.74
C ASN A 158 5.73 -47.90 -16.35
N GLN A 159 4.48 -47.84 -16.79
CA GLN A 159 3.84 -48.95 -17.49
C GLN A 159 4.51 -49.23 -18.85
N GLU A 160 4.86 -48.19 -19.60
CA GLU A 160 5.58 -48.32 -20.87
C GLU A 160 6.99 -48.87 -20.66
N ILE A 161 7.74 -48.35 -19.68
CA ILE A 161 9.07 -48.85 -19.32
C ILE A 161 8.99 -50.32 -18.92
N SER A 162 7.99 -50.72 -18.14
CA SER A 162 7.81 -52.12 -17.75
C SER A 162 7.50 -53.02 -18.95
N LYS A 163 6.68 -52.55 -19.91
CA LYS A 163 6.41 -53.30 -21.15
C LYS A 163 7.66 -53.43 -22.01
N ILE A 164 8.45 -52.36 -22.15
CA ILE A 164 9.72 -52.39 -22.88
C ILE A 164 10.70 -53.36 -22.22
N ALA A 165 10.82 -53.33 -20.90
CA ALA A 165 11.68 -54.25 -20.15
C ALA A 165 11.26 -55.72 -20.35
N GLN A 166 9.95 -56.01 -20.29
CA GLN A 166 9.43 -57.35 -20.54
C GLN A 166 9.71 -57.82 -21.98
N ASN A 167 9.40 -57.00 -22.98
CA ASN A 167 9.67 -57.32 -24.40
C ASN A 167 11.17 -57.53 -24.65
N THR A 168 12.02 -56.74 -24.01
CA THR A 168 13.48 -56.87 -24.10
C THR A 168 13.94 -58.19 -23.48
N GLN A 169 13.39 -58.56 -22.33
CA GLN A 169 13.70 -59.83 -21.67
C GLN A 169 13.24 -61.04 -22.50
N GLU A 170 12.05 -60.99 -23.10
CA GLU A 170 11.55 -62.01 -24.02
C GLU A 170 12.45 -62.14 -25.27
N SER A 171 12.87 -61.01 -25.85
CA SER A 171 13.81 -61.00 -26.98
C SER A 171 15.17 -61.62 -26.61
N ILE A 172 15.71 -61.28 -25.44
CA ILE A 172 16.95 -61.88 -24.92
C ILE A 172 16.80 -63.39 -24.73
N GLN A 173 15.68 -63.86 -24.17
CA GLN A 173 15.43 -65.29 -23.99
C GLN A 173 15.31 -66.03 -25.32
N ASN A 174 14.62 -65.45 -26.30
CA ASN A 174 14.51 -66.02 -27.64
C ASN A 174 15.88 -66.07 -28.34
N HIS A 175 16.69 -65.03 -28.19
CA HIS A 175 18.04 -65.02 -28.75
C HIS A 175 18.92 -66.09 -28.10
N LYS A 176 18.87 -66.25 -26.76
CA LYS A 176 19.58 -67.33 -26.05
C LYS A 176 19.15 -68.72 -26.51
N ARG A 177 17.84 -68.95 -26.72
CA ARG A 177 17.33 -70.23 -27.25
C ARG A 177 17.87 -70.50 -28.65
N ASN A 178 17.85 -69.50 -29.53
CA ASN A 178 18.37 -69.64 -30.88
C ASN A 178 19.88 -69.93 -30.90
N GLU A 179 20.66 -69.25 -30.06
CA GLU A 179 22.10 -69.53 -29.92
C GLU A 179 22.37 -70.92 -29.36
N HIS A 180 21.56 -71.40 -28.40
CA HIS A 180 21.66 -72.79 -27.93
C HIS A 180 21.36 -73.82 -29.02
N ILE A 181 20.37 -73.56 -29.87
CA ILE A 181 20.08 -74.44 -31.02
C ILE A 181 21.30 -74.51 -31.94
N LYS A 182 21.89 -73.36 -32.31
CA LYS A 182 23.10 -73.31 -33.15
C LYS A 182 24.29 -74.03 -32.53
N ILE A 183 24.50 -73.87 -31.22
CA ILE A 183 25.58 -74.57 -30.51
C ILE A 183 25.37 -76.10 -30.58
N ASN A 184 24.14 -76.56 -30.41
CA ASN A 184 23.82 -77.99 -30.52
C ASN A 184 24.04 -78.51 -31.94
N GLU A 185 23.62 -77.76 -32.97
CA GLU A 185 23.86 -78.10 -34.37
C GLU A 185 25.37 -78.24 -34.68
N ILE A 186 26.19 -77.30 -34.19
CA ILE A 186 27.65 -77.36 -34.33
C ILE A 186 28.23 -78.60 -33.62
N ASN A 187 27.76 -78.90 -32.42
CA ASN A 187 28.23 -80.07 -31.67
C ASN A 187 27.86 -81.39 -32.38
N GLU A 188 26.64 -81.50 -32.91
CA GLU A 188 26.22 -82.67 -33.70
C GLU A 188 27.06 -82.83 -34.98
N GLU A 189 27.36 -81.73 -35.66
CA GLU A 189 28.24 -81.74 -36.84
C GLU A 189 29.65 -82.21 -36.47
N GLN A 190 30.22 -81.71 -35.38
CA GLN A 190 31.53 -82.15 -34.88
C GLN A 190 31.54 -83.64 -34.51
N GLU A 191 30.49 -84.15 -33.86
CA GLU A 191 30.37 -85.58 -33.56
C GLU A 191 30.32 -86.43 -34.83
N ARG A 192 29.61 -85.98 -35.87
CA ARG A 192 29.59 -86.68 -37.17
C ARG A 192 30.99 -86.75 -37.78
N ILE A 193 31.72 -85.63 -37.81
CA ILE A 193 33.09 -85.56 -38.33
C ILE A 193 34.01 -86.51 -37.54
N ILE A 194 33.94 -86.49 -36.21
CA ILE A 194 34.74 -87.38 -35.35
C ILE A 194 34.42 -88.85 -35.63
N ASN A 195 33.15 -89.19 -35.82
CA ASN A 195 32.74 -90.56 -36.10
C ASN A 195 33.16 -91.04 -37.49
N GLU A 196 33.13 -90.18 -38.50
CA GLU A 196 33.68 -90.47 -39.83
C GLU A 196 35.20 -90.67 -39.78
N GLN A 197 35.91 -89.81 -39.05
CA GLN A 197 37.35 -89.99 -38.81
C GLN A 197 37.62 -91.34 -38.14
N LYS A 198 36.89 -91.70 -37.08
CA LYS A 198 37.04 -93.01 -36.43
C LYS A 198 36.83 -94.18 -37.39
N LYS A 199 35.82 -94.11 -38.28
CA LYS A 199 35.60 -95.13 -39.33
C LYS A 199 36.79 -95.23 -40.29
N THR A 200 37.27 -94.10 -40.80
CA THR A 200 38.42 -94.09 -41.73
C THR A 200 39.70 -94.64 -41.08
N TYR A 201 39.94 -94.32 -39.80
CA TYR A 201 41.06 -94.90 -39.04
C TYR A 201 40.89 -96.41 -38.83
N ALA A 202 39.69 -96.87 -38.47
CA ALA A 202 39.42 -98.31 -38.31
C ALA A 202 39.65 -99.08 -39.62
N ASP A 203 39.23 -98.53 -40.76
CA ASP A 203 39.44 -99.15 -42.07
C ASP A 203 40.92 -99.17 -42.48
N ARG A 204 41.67 -98.08 -42.20
CA ARG A 204 43.12 -98.07 -42.39
C ARG A 204 43.81 -99.13 -41.54
N TYR A 205 43.39 -99.28 -40.28
CA TYR A 205 43.96 -100.27 -39.38
C TYR A 205 43.67 -101.70 -39.85
N LYS A 206 42.44 -101.99 -40.30
CA LYS A 206 42.08 -103.29 -40.90
C LYS A 206 42.92 -103.60 -42.14
N LYS A 207 43.14 -102.62 -43.02
CA LYS A 207 44.01 -102.77 -44.20
C LYS A 207 45.46 -103.06 -43.80
N GLN A 208 46.01 -102.32 -42.84
CA GLN A 208 47.36 -102.57 -42.33
C GLN A 208 47.49 -103.96 -41.67
N ALA A 209 46.50 -104.37 -40.88
CA ALA A 209 46.48 -105.70 -40.27
C ALA A 209 46.40 -106.82 -41.32
N ALA A 210 45.62 -106.64 -42.40
CA ALA A 210 45.54 -107.61 -43.49
C ALA A 210 46.88 -107.73 -44.25
N VAL A 211 47.52 -106.61 -44.56
CA VAL A 211 48.86 -106.58 -45.17
C VAL A 211 49.91 -107.21 -44.25
N GLY A 212 49.84 -106.89 -42.95
CA GLY A 212 50.70 -107.48 -41.92
C GLY A 212 50.55 -109.01 -41.85
N ASN A 213 49.32 -109.51 -41.84
CA ASN A 213 49.03 -110.95 -41.80
C ASN A 213 49.47 -111.67 -43.08
N GLN A 214 49.35 -111.04 -44.26
CA GLN A 214 49.90 -111.58 -45.50
C GLN A 214 51.43 -111.69 -45.42
N ARG A 215 52.09 -110.62 -44.99
CA ARG A 215 53.56 -110.61 -44.83
C ARG A 215 54.05 -111.65 -43.82
N LEU A 216 53.27 -111.90 -42.77
CA LEU A 216 53.58 -112.90 -41.75
C LEU A 216 53.41 -114.33 -42.28
N LYS A 217 52.39 -114.57 -43.11
CA LYS A 217 52.24 -115.84 -43.84
C LYS A 217 53.36 -116.08 -44.85
N ASP A 218 53.77 -115.05 -45.58
CA ASP A 218 54.88 -115.15 -46.54
C ASP A 218 56.20 -115.45 -45.83
N LEU A 219 56.44 -114.82 -44.67
CA LEU A 219 57.57 -115.12 -43.81
C LEU A 219 57.53 -116.55 -43.25
N GLN A 220 56.36 -117.06 -42.87
CA GLN A 220 56.19 -118.44 -42.43
C GLN A 220 56.50 -119.42 -43.57
N LEU A 221 55.98 -119.19 -44.77
CA LEU A 221 56.28 -120.00 -45.96
C LEU A 221 57.77 -120.00 -46.31
N GLN A 222 58.41 -118.83 -46.29
CA GLN A 222 59.85 -118.72 -46.52
C GLN A 222 60.67 -119.46 -45.46
N ASN A 223 60.24 -119.43 -44.19
CA ASN A 223 60.90 -120.17 -43.12
C ASN A 223 60.67 -121.68 -43.24
N ASP A 224 59.48 -122.13 -43.64
CA ASP A 224 59.18 -123.54 -43.87
C ASP A 224 59.97 -124.11 -45.06
N GLU A 225 60.18 -123.32 -46.13
CA GLU A 225 61.07 -123.69 -47.24
C GLU A 225 62.54 -123.76 -46.82
N LYS A 226 63.00 -122.80 -46.00
CA LYS A 226 64.34 -122.87 -45.39
C LYS A 226 64.48 -124.09 -44.48
N TYR A 227 63.48 -124.41 -43.67
CA TYR A 227 63.50 -125.57 -42.78
C TYR A 227 63.50 -126.88 -43.57
N ARG A 228 62.75 -126.98 -44.67
CA ARG A 228 62.78 -128.15 -45.58
C ARG A 228 64.14 -128.32 -46.26
N THR A 229 64.74 -127.24 -46.73
CA THR A 229 66.06 -127.28 -47.39
C THR A 229 67.19 -127.59 -46.41
N GLU A 230 67.11 -127.09 -45.16
CA GLU A 230 68.05 -127.45 -44.10
C GLU A 230 67.83 -128.86 -43.56
N SER A 231 66.59 -129.35 -43.45
CA SER A 231 66.27 -130.72 -43.05
C SER A 231 66.77 -131.75 -44.07
N LEU A 232 66.64 -131.48 -45.38
CA LEU A 232 67.19 -132.32 -46.46
C LEU A 232 68.73 -132.31 -46.47
N LYS A 233 69.37 -131.18 -46.12
CA LYS A 233 70.82 -131.08 -45.96
C LYS A 233 71.30 -131.78 -44.68
N GLY A 234 70.56 -131.69 -43.59
CA GLY A 234 70.82 -132.37 -42.32
C GLY A 234 70.69 -133.90 -42.41
N SER A 235 69.69 -134.40 -43.14
CA SER A 235 69.50 -135.83 -43.43
C SER A 235 70.68 -136.42 -44.22
N LYS A 236 71.19 -135.71 -45.23
CA LYS A 236 72.39 -136.11 -46.00
C LYS A 236 73.69 -135.96 -45.19
N ALA A 237 73.77 -134.96 -44.30
CA ALA A 237 74.92 -134.75 -43.43
C ALA A 237 75.01 -135.79 -42.31
N VAL A 238 73.91 -136.21 -41.69
CA VAL A 238 73.92 -137.24 -40.62
C VAL A 238 74.33 -138.63 -41.15
N GLN A 239 74.06 -138.92 -42.43
CA GLN A 239 74.49 -140.15 -43.09
C GLN A 239 75.99 -140.16 -43.44
N THR A 240 76.58 -139.01 -43.76
CA THR A 240 78.02 -138.87 -44.02
C THR A 240 78.84 -138.71 -42.75
N THR A 241 78.30 -138.06 -41.71
CA THR A 241 78.97 -137.84 -40.42
C THR A 241 79.09 -139.14 -39.59
N ARG A 242 78.16 -140.09 -39.74
CA ARG A 242 78.28 -141.45 -39.16
C ARG A 242 79.44 -142.28 -39.74
N LYS A 243 79.85 -142.02 -40.99
CA LYS A 243 81.02 -142.67 -41.61
C LYS A 243 82.33 -141.97 -41.29
N ARG A 244 82.28 -140.69 -40.91
CA ARG A 244 83.45 -139.82 -40.70
C ARG A 244 83.89 -139.73 -39.22
N LEU A 245 82.95 -139.91 -38.28
CA LEU A 245 83.22 -139.92 -36.83
C LEU A 245 83.99 -141.16 -36.32
N HIS A 246 84.12 -142.23 -37.12
CA HIS A 246 84.98 -143.37 -36.79
C HIS A 246 86.46 -143.09 -37.13
N ASP A 247 86.72 -142.28 -38.16
CA ASP A 247 88.05 -142.00 -38.68
C ASP A 247 88.68 -140.71 -38.09
N GLU A 248 87.87 -139.73 -37.65
CA GLU A 248 88.36 -138.46 -37.06
C GLU A 248 88.67 -138.54 -35.55
N LYS A 249 88.20 -139.59 -34.85
CA LYS A 249 88.50 -139.81 -33.41
C LYS A 249 90.00 -140.08 -33.14
N ILE A 250 90.77 -140.51 -34.15
CA ILE A 250 92.19 -140.84 -34.02
C ILE A 250 93.12 -139.64 -34.36
N LYS A 251 92.61 -138.57 -34.98
CA LYS A 251 93.43 -137.40 -35.39
C LYS A 251 93.12 -136.08 -34.65
N ALA A 252 91.97 -135.96 -33.99
CA ALA A 252 91.52 -134.71 -33.37
C ALA A 252 92.15 -134.36 -32.00
N GLN A 253 93.09 -135.15 -31.48
CA GLN A 253 93.77 -134.88 -30.20
C GLN A 253 95.02 -134.00 -30.30
N TYR A 254 95.50 -133.64 -31.50
CA TYR A 254 96.73 -132.84 -31.67
C TYR A 254 96.57 -131.49 -32.38
N GLU A 255 95.40 -131.16 -32.95
CA GLU A 255 95.21 -129.93 -33.77
C GLU A 255 94.25 -128.88 -33.14
N GLY A 256 93.64 -129.18 -31.98
CA GLY A 256 92.62 -128.33 -31.35
C GLY A 256 93.13 -127.03 -30.71
N GLU A 257 94.41 -126.94 -30.38
CA GLU A 257 94.96 -125.78 -29.64
C GLU A 257 95.40 -124.61 -30.55
N PHE A 258 95.62 -124.84 -31.85
CA PHE A 258 96.03 -123.78 -32.78
C PHE A 258 94.84 -122.94 -33.30
N HIS A 259 93.67 -123.54 -33.52
CA HIS A 259 92.50 -122.86 -34.05
C HIS A 259 91.81 -121.93 -33.03
N LEU A 260 91.94 -122.19 -31.73
CA LEU A 260 91.30 -121.39 -30.68
C LEU A 260 91.83 -119.94 -30.64
N ASN A 261 93.10 -119.73 -30.98
CA ASN A 261 93.72 -118.39 -30.98
C ASN A 261 93.39 -117.59 -32.26
N GLN A 262 93.12 -118.26 -33.39
CA GLN A 262 92.73 -117.59 -34.63
C GLN A 262 91.28 -117.08 -34.58
N THR A 263 90.37 -117.82 -33.93
CA THR A 263 88.97 -117.44 -33.76
C THR A 263 88.79 -116.25 -32.82
N LYS A 264 89.61 -116.15 -31.76
CA LYS A 264 89.58 -115.00 -30.83
C LYS A 264 89.91 -113.68 -31.53
N LYS A 265 90.84 -113.69 -32.48
CA LYS A 265 91.24 -112.50 -33.26
C LYS A 265 90.14 -112.05 -34.22
N GLN A 266 89.52 -112.99 -34.94
CA GLN A 266 88.39 -112.69 -35.85
C GLN A 266 87.16 -112.14 -35.11
N ASN A 267 86.89 -112.61 -33.89
CA ASN A 267 85.76 -112.09 -33.11
C ASN A 267 85.98 -110.67 -32.58
N GLN A 268 87.22 -110.26 -32.29
CA GLN A 268 87.52 -108.88 -31.91
C GLN A 268 87.35 -107.92 -33.10
N ASP A 269 87.79 -108.31 -34.29
CA ASP A 269 87.64 -107.50 -35.50
C ASP A 269 86.16 -107.32 -35.90
N ASN A 270 85.35 -108.38 -35.76
CA ASN A 270 83.91 -108.32 -36.03
C ASN A 270 83.16 -107.45 -35.00
N LEU A 271 83.56 -107.48 -33.72
CA LEU A 271 82.95 -106.66 -32.68
C LEU A 271 83.21 -105.16 -32.95
N HIS A 272 84.41 -104.80 -33.39
CA HIS A 272 84.70 -103.40 -33.75
C HIS A 272 83.88 -102.92 -34.95
N GLN A 273 83.70 -103.75 -35.98
CA GLN A 273 82.86 -103.40 -37.13
C GLN A 273 81.37 -103.25 -36.77
N GLU A 274 80.87 -104.07 -35.85
CA GLU A 274 79.49 -103.94 -35.33
C GLU A 274 79.30 -102.65 -34.53
N ILE A 275 80.27 -102.29 -33.67
CA ILE A 275 80.24 -101.03 -32.90
C ILE A 275 80.23 -99.84 -33.86
N GLU A 276 81.09 -99.82 -34.88
CA GLU A 276 81.18 -98.72 -35.84
C GLU A 276 79.92 -98.61 -36.72
N ARG A 277 79.29 -99.74 -37.08
CA ARG A 277 77.97 -99.74 -37.75
C ARG A 277 76.86 -99.23 -36.83
N GLY A 278 76.90 -99.59 -35.55
CA GLY A 278 75.97 -99.10 -34.53
C GLY A 278 76.06 -97.60 -34.33
N GLU A 279 77.27 -97.04 -34.23
CA GLU A 279 77.48 -95.60 -34.09
C GLU A 279 77.02 -94.83 -35.33
N ASN A 280 77.33 -95.33 -36.53
CA ASN A 280 76.92 -94.69 -37.78
C ASN A 280 75.40 -94.72 -37.99
N THR A 281 74.73 -95.83 -37.66
CA THR A 281 73.27 -95.92 -37.73
C THR A 281 72.61 -95.02 -36.69
N GLN A 282 73.13 -94.97 -35.46
CA GLN A 282 72.61 -94.08 -34.42
C GLN A 282 72.79 -92.59 -34.79
N LYS A 283 73.92 -92.24 -35.40
CA LYS A 283 74.18 -90.88 -35.89
C LYS A 283 73.20 -90.50 -37.00
N HIS A 284 73.00 -91.38 -37.98
CA HIS A 284 72.04 -91.13 -39.08
C HIS A 284 70.61 -90.97 -38.56
N VAL A 285 70.18 -91.79 -37.59
CA VAL A 285 68.87 -91.66 -36.94
C VAL A 285 68.75 -90.32 -36.20
N ARG A 286 69.80 -89.89 -35.47
CA ARG A 286 69.79 -88.58 -34.80
C ARG A 286 69.69 -87.43 -35.80
N ASP A 287 70.41 -87.51 -36.91
CA ASP A 287 70.40 -86.48 -37.94
C ASP A 287 69.02 -86.40 -38.61
N GLU A 288 68.40 -87.53 -38.94
CA GLU A 288 67.01 -87.59 -39.46
C GLU A 288 66.00 -87.02 -38.47
N TYR A 289 66.06 -87.41 -37.19
CA TYR A 289 65.19 -86.85 -36.15
C TYR A 289 65.40 -85.34 -35.99
N SER A 290 66.65 -84.86 -36.07
CA SER A 290 66.94 -83.42 -35.97
C SER A 290 66.35 -82.64 -37.16
N GLN A 291 66.35 -83.22 -38.36
CA GLN A 291 65.75 -82.62 -39.54
C GLN A 291 64.22 -82.60 -39.44
N GLN A 292 63.61 -83.69 -38.99
CA GLN A 292 62.16 -83.75 -38.74
C GLN A 292 61.72 -82.74 -37.68
N ILE A 293 62.47 -82.63 -36.57
CA ILE A 293 62.20 -81.63 -35.53
C ILE A 293 62.30 -80.21 -36.09
N LYS A 294 63.29 -79.91 -36.93
CA LYS A 294 63.41 -78.60 -37.60
C LYS A 294 62.22 -78.31 -38.52
N GLN A 295 61.78 -79.30 -39.30
CA GLN A 295 60.61 -79.16 -40.18
C GLN A 295 59.33 -78.89 -39.36
N ILE A 296 59.11 -79.64 -38.29
CA ILE A 296 57.97 -79.44 -37.38
C ILE A 296 58.01 -78.05 -36.74
N HIS A 297 59.18 -77.56 -36.32
CA HIS A 297 59.28 -76.20 -35.78
C HIS A 297 58.98 -75.13 -36.84
N GLN A 298 59.49 -75.28 -38.06
CA GLN A 298 59.19 -74.35 -39.15
C GLN A 298 57.69 -74.34 -39.49
N GLU A 299 57.06 -75.51 -39.58
CA GLU A 299 55.62 -75.63 -39.83
C GLU A 299 54.79 -75.02 -38.67
N ASN A 300 55.20 -75.23 -37.42
CA ASN A 300 54.52 -74.64 -36.28
C ASN A 300 54.69 -73.11 -36.24
N ASP A 301 55.86 -72.59 -36.58
CA ASP A 301 56.12 -71.15 -36.63
C ASP A 301 55.32 -70.49 -37.75
N THR A 302 55.19 -71.14 -38.92
CA THR A 302 54.32 -70.63 -40.00
C THR A 302 52.85 -70.68 -39.61
N LEU A 303 52.37 -71.77 -39.01
CA LEU A 303 51.00 -71.87 -38.51
C LEU A 303 50.70 -70.82 -37.43
N LYS A 304 51.65 -70.56 -36.53
CA LYS A 304 51.53 -69.53 -35.51
C LYS A 304 51.44 -68.14 -36.13
N ALA A 305 52.29 -67.82 -37.11
CA ALA A 305 52.23 -66.56 -37.83
C ALA A 305 50.92 -66.40 -38.62
N GLU A 306 50.41 -67.46 -39.24
CA GLU A 306 49.10 -67.45 -39.91
C GLU A 306 47.95 -67.21 -38.92
N GLN A 307 48.00 -67.83 -37.74
CA GLN A 307 47.00 -67.59 -36.68
C GLN A 307 47.08 -66.15 -36.14
N GLU A 308 48.28 -65.62 -35.90
CA GLU A 308 48.49 -64.24 -35.46
C GLU A 308 47.94 -63.25 -36.49
N THR A 309 48.26 -63.42 -37.78
CA THR A 309 47.74 -62.54 -38.84
C THR A 309 46.22 -62.64 -39.00
N LYS A 310 45.63 -63.82 -38.81
CA LYS A 310 44.17 -63.99 -38.80
C LYS A 310 43.54 -63.26 -37.62
N PHE A 311 44.11 -63.41 -36.42
CA PHE A 311 43.64 -62.75 -35.21
C PHE A 311 43.77 -61.23 -35.29
N GLU A 312 44.87 -60.70 -35.85
CA GLU A 312 45.04 -59.27 -36.10
C GLU A 312 43.99 -58.72 -37.08
N LYS A 313 43.69 -59.47 -38.15
CA LYS A 313 42.62 -59.09 -39.10
C LYS A 313 41.25 -59.08 -38.43
N GLU A 314 40.94 -60.10 -37.62
CA GLU A 314 39.68 -60.17 -36.86
C GLU A 314 39.57 -59.02 -35.85
N GLN A 315 40.63 -58.74 -35.08
CA GLN A 315 40.65 -57.60 -34.16
C GLN A 315 40.47 -56.27 -34.89
N LYS A 316 41.10 -56.10 -36.05
CA LYS A 316 40.95 -54.88 -36.85
C LYS A 316 39.52 -54.75 -37.36
N ALA A 317 38.93 -55.82 -37.88
CA ALA A 317 37.53 -55.84 -38.33
C ALA A 317 36.56 -55.49 -37.19
N ILE A 318 36.78 -56.04 -35.98
CA ILE A 318 35.99 -55.72 -34.79
C ILE A 318 36.14 -54.25 -34.39
N LYS A 319 37.37 -53.72 -34.41
CA LYS A 319 37.63 -52.29 -34.12
C LYS A 319 36.95 -51.38 -35.14
N ASP A 320 37.04 -51.71 -36.41
CA ASP A 320 36.42 -50.92 -37.49
C ASP A 320 34.89 -50.98 -37.39
N TYR A 321 34.32 -52.16 -37.11
CA TYR A 321 32.89 -52.33 -36.85
C TYR A 321 32.42 -51.45 -35.68
N HIS A 322 33.06 -51.55 -34.52
CA HIS A 322 32.69 -50.73 -33.36
C HIS A 322 32.86 -49.25 -33.64
N LYS A 323 33.88 -48.83 -34.38
CA LYS A 323 34.06 -47.44 -34.78
C LYS A 323 32.88 -46.95 -35.63
N THR A 324 32.48 -47.71 -36.64
CA THR A 324 31.33 -47.36 -37.48
C THR A 324 30.02 -47.29 -36.69
N GLU A 325 29.81 -48.21 -35.75
CA GLU A 325 28.64 -48.22 -34.86
C GLU A 325 28.62 -46.99 -33.93
N LEU A 326 29.77 -46.63 -33.37
CA LEU A 326 29.92 -45.45 -32.52
C LEU A 326 29.64 -44.16 -33.29
N ASP A 327 30.12 -44.06 -34.53
CA ASP A 327 29.88 -42.90 -35.39
C ASP A 327 28.40 -42.80 -35.79
N LEU A 328 27.74 -43.93 -36.08
CA LEU A 328 26.29 -43.97 -36.33
C LEU A 328 25.48 -43.53 -35.11
N LEU A 329 25.87 -43.97 -33.91
CA LEU A 329 25.23 -43.56 -32.66
C LEU A 329 25.41 -42.06 -32.39
N LYS A 330 26.59 -41.51 -32.68
CA LYS A 330 26.85 -40.07 -32.57
C LYS A 330 25.98 -39.25 -33.51
N GLU A 331 25.85 -39.67 -34.77
CA GLU A 331 24.99 -38.98 -35.73
C GLU A 331 23.51 -39.05 -35.32
N LYS A 332 23.01 -40.22 -34.90
CA LYS A 332 21.64 -40.33 -34.36
C LYS A 332 21.40 -39.43 -33.16
N HIS A 333 22.35 -39.37 -32.22
CA HIS A 333 22.25 -38.51 -31.05
C HIS A 333 22.27 -37.02 -31.43
N LYS A 334 23.06 -36.64 -32.43
CA LYS A 334 23.12 -35.27 -32.96
C LYS A 334 21.82 -34.89 -33.67
N GLU A 335 21.23 -35.79 -34.44
CA GLU A 335 19.90 -35.61 -35.05
C GLU A 335 18.83 -35.43 -33.97
N GLN A 336 18.85 -36.27 -32.94
CA GLN A 336 17.93 -36.16 -31.80
C GLN A 336 18.07 -34.79 -31.11
N LEU A 337 19.29 -34.38 -30.76
CA LEU A 337 19.55 -33.07 -30.16
C LEU A 337 19.06 -31.91 -31.04
N ASN A 338 19.27 -32.01 -32.35
CA ASN A 338 18.78 -30.99 -33.28
C ASN A 338 17.25 -30.94 -33.32
N SER A 339 16.58 -32.10 -33.30
CA SER A 339 15.12 -32.18 -33.28
C SER A 339 14.54 -31.62 -31.97
N GLU A 340 15.15 -31.94 -30.83
CA GLU A 340 14.77 -31.42 -29.51
C GLU A 340 14.98 -29.91 -29.45
N ARG A 341 16.09 -29.40 -30.00
CA ARG A 341 16.35 -27.96 -30.09
C ARG A 341 15.31 -27.26 -30.96
N GLN A 342 14.94 -27.82 -32.11
CA GLN A 342 13.89 -27.25 -32.96
C GLN A 342 12.52 -27.27 -32.27
N ALA A 343 12.19 -28.36 -31.57
CA ALA A 343 10.97 -28.45 -30.76
C ALA A 343 10.96 -27.39 -29.65
N PHE A 344 12.10 -27.20 -28.97
CA PHE A 344 12.24 -26.16 -27.95
C PHE A 344 12.09 -24.75 -28.52
N GLU A 345 12.77 -24.44 -29.64
CA GLU A 345 12.68 -23.13 -30.29
C GLU A 345 11.26 -22.83 -30.80
N THR A 346 10.55 -23.84 -31.31
CA THR A 346 9.15 -23.69 -31.73
C THR A 346 8.21 -23.47 -30.55
N HIS A 347 8.37 -24.22 -29.46
CA HIS A 347 7.63 -23.99 -28.22
C HIS A 347 7.89 -22.61 -27.62
N GLN A 348 9.15 -22.17 -27.60
CA GLN A 348 9.52 -20.84 -27.12
C GLN A 348 8.84 -19.74 -27.95
N ARG A 349 8.86 -19.85 -29.28
CA ARG A 349 8.17 -18.90 -30.18
C ARG A 349 6.65 -18.90 -29.97
N GLN A 350 6.04 -20.05 -29.71
CA GLN A 350 4.61 -20.14 -29.41
C GLN A 350 4.29 -19.47 -28.07
N ASN A 351 5.08 -19.73 -27.04
CA ASN A 351 4.94 -19.10 -25.73
C ASN A 351 5.10 -17.58 -25.82
N ASP A 352 6.09 -17.09 -26.56
CA ASP A 352 6.28 -15.65 -26.80
C ASP A 352 5.07 -15.02 -27.50
N LYS A 353 4.47 -15.72 -28.46
CA LYS A 353 3.25 -15.25 -29.13
C LYS A 353 2.06 -15.20 -28.18
N ILE A 354 1.89 -16.23 -27.34
CA ILE A 354 0.82 -16.27 -26.33
C ILE A 354 1.01 -15.14 -25.32
N TYR A 355 2.23 -14.95 -24.83
CA TYR A 355 2.57 -13.88 -23.89
C TYR A 355 2.32 -12.49 -24.48
N LYS A 356 2.75 -12.25 -25.72
CA LYS A 356 2.47 -10.97 -26.42
C LYS A 356 0.97 -10.72 -26.59
N ARG A 357 0.18 -11.76 -26.92
CA ARG A 357 -1.28 -11.63 -26.99
C ARG A 357 -1.90 -11.32 -25.64
N ALA A 358 -1.45 -11.98 -24.57
CA ALA A 358 -1.93 -11.71 -23.22
C ALA A 358 -1.65 -10.25 -22.80
N LEU A 359 -0.45 -9.73 -23.10
CA LEU A 359 -0.09 -8.33 -22.84
C LEU A 359 -0.95 -7.35 -23.64
N LEU A 360 -1.24 -7.65 -24.91
CA LEU A 360 -2.13 -6.82 -25.73
C LEU A 360 -3.55 -6.80 -25.17
N ASN A 361 -4.11 -7.97 -24.83
CA ASN A 361 -5.43 -8.06 -24.22
C ASN A 361 -5.50 -7.30 -22.89
N GLN A 362 -4.47 -7.43 -22.03
CA GLN A 362 -4.40 -6.70 -20.77
C GLN A 362 -4.36 -5.19 -20.98
N ARG A 363 -3.61 -4.72 -21.99
CA ARG A 363 -3.55 -3.31 -22.36
C ARG A 363 -4.90 -2.80 -22.88
N GLU A 364 -5.59 -3.58 -23.71
CA GLU A 364 -6.92 -3.25 -24.22
C GLU A 364 -7.95 -3.17 -23.09
N GLU A 365 -7.96 -4.14 -22.17
CA GLU A 365 -8.83 -4.11 -20.99
C GLU A 365 -8.54 -2.92 -20.10
N PHE A 366 -7.25 -2.62 -19.86
CA PHE A 366 -6.85 -1.44 -19.10
C PHE A 366 -7.34 -0.15 -19.77
N GLN A 367 -7.14 0.00 -21.08
CA GLN A 367 -7.58 1.17 -21.82
C GLN A 367 -9.10 1.33 -21.77
N LYS A 368 -9.85 0.23 -21.89
CA LYS A 368 -11.30 0.21 -21.78
C LYS A 368 -11.77 0.67 -20.40
N ARG A 369 -11.22 0.07 -19.33
CA ARG A 369 -11.54 0.46 -17.94
C ARG A 369 -11.15 1.90 -17.65
N PHE A 370 -10.00 2.35 -18.15
CA PHE A 370 -9.54 3.73 -18.01
C PHE A 370 -10.53 4.71 -18.65
N ASN A 371 -10.95 4.45 -19.90
CA ASN A 371 -11.93 5.28 -20.60
C ASN A 371 -13.31 5.28 -19.93
N GLU A 372 -13.78 4.12 -19.44
CA GLU A 372 -15.02 3.99 -18.68
C GLU A 372 -14.97 4.80 -17.38
N ASN A 373 -13.84 4.73 -16.66
CA ASN A 373 -13.64 5.48 -15.42
C ASN A 373 -13.56 7.00 -15.69
N GLN A 374 -12.87 7.41 -16.76
CA GLN A 374 -12.83 8.81 -17.17
C GLN A 374 -14.24 9.35 -17.48
N LYS A 375 -15.05 8.61 -18.26
CA LYS A 375 -16.44 8.97 -18.54
C LYS A 375 -17.30 9.04 -17.28
N SER A 376 -17.14 8.09 -16.37
CA SER A 376 -17.86 8.07 -15.08
C SER A 376 -17.51 9.29 -14.23
N ASN A 377 -16.23 9.67 -14.18
CA ASN A 377 -15.76 10.86 -13.47
C ASN A 377 -16.29 12.15 -14.09
N GLU A 378 -16.30 12.26 -15.43
CA GLU A 378 -16.88 13.39 -16.15
C GLU A 378 -18.39 13.54 -15.87
N MET A 379 -19.14 12.43 -15.90
CA MET A 379 -20.57 12.42 -15.54
C MET A 379 -20.81 12.82 -14.09
N THR A 380 -19.98 12.33 -13.16
CA THR A 380 -20.06 12.70 -11.74
C THR A 380 -19.79 14.19 -11.54
N LEU A 381 -18.76 14.73 -12.19
CA LEU A 381 -18.42 16.15 -12.13
C LEU A 381 -19.54 17.02 -12.73
N HIS A 382 -20.14 16.57 -13.83
CA HIS A 382 -21.28 17.25 -14.45
C HIS A 382 -22.50 17.28 -13.50
N SER A 383 -22.86 16.14 -12.90
CA SER A 383 -23.94 16.06 -11.91
C SER A 383 -23.69 16.97 -10.70
N GLN A 384 -22.45 17.06 -10.23
CA GLN A 384 -22.07 17.98 -9.15
C GLN A 384 -22.22 19.45 -9.56
N LYS A 385 -21.81 19.82 -10.78
CA LYS A 385 -21.99 21.16 -11.33
C LYS A 385 -23.47 21.53 -11.42
N GLU A 386 -24.32 20.62 -11.91
CA GLU A 386 -25.76 20.85 -11.99
C GLU A 386 -26.39 21.06 -10.62
N ARG A 387 -26.02 20.25 -9.62
CA ARG A 387 -26.49 20.42 -8.23
C ARG A 387 -26.08 21.77 -7.66
N LEU A 388 -24.85 22.20 -7.90
CA LEU A 388 -24.34 23.50 -7.44
C LEU A 388 -25.08 24.66 -8.14
N ILE A 389 -25.30 24.57 -9.45
CA ILE A 389 -26.08 25.56 -10.20
C ILE A 389 -27.51 25.64 -9.65
N LYS A 390 -28.16 24.50 -9.40
CA LYS A 390 -29.50 24.45 -8.81
C LYS A 390 -29.53 25.09 -7.42
N ALA A 391 -28.59 24.75 -6.54
CA ALA A 391 -28.49 25.32 -5.19
C ALA A 391 -28.23 26.83 -5.22
N THR A 392 -27.39 27.32 -6.14
CA THR A 392 -27.13 28.77 -6.28
C THR A 392 -28.34 29.52 -6.84
N LEU A 393 -29.11 28.90 -7.75
CA LEU A 393 -30.37 29.48 -8.24
C LEU A 393 -31.44 29.52 -7.15
N GLU A 394 -31.58 28.47 -6.35
CA GLU A 394 -32.47 28.44 -5.18
C GLU A 394 -32.09 29.55 -4.19
N GLN A 395 -30.81 29.68 -3.85
CA GLN A 395 -30.32 30.75 -2.99
C GLN A 395 -30.62 32.16 -3.55
N LYS A 396 -30.47 32.36 -4.87
CA LYS A 396 -30.84 33.63 -5.53
C LYS A 396 -32.35 33.89 -5.46
N LYS A 397 -33.18 32.86 -5.66
CA LYS A 397 -34.64 32.98 -5.52
C LYS A 397 -35.02 33.39 -4.10
N ASP A 398 -34.48 32.74 -3.09
CA ASP A 398 -34.71 33.08 -1.68
C ASP A 398 -34.34 34.53 -1.38
N ILE A 399 -33.22 35.02 -1.91
CA ILE A 399 -32.79 36.42 -1.76
C ILE A 399 -33.76 37.37 -2.47
N ILE A 400 -34.17 37.06 -3.70
CA ILE A 400 -35.11 37.89 -4.46
C ILE A 400 -36.47 37.96 -3.78
N GLU A 401 -37.00 36.83 -3.29
CA GLU A 401 -38.25 36.79 -2.52
C GLU A 401 -38.16 37.64 -1.25
N LYS A 402 -37.04 37.52 -0.51
CA LYS A 402 -36.78 38.41 0.63
C LYS A 402 -36.75 39.88 0.21
N ILE A 403 -36.12 40.23 -0.90
CA ILE A 403 -36.05 41.62 -1.41
C ILE A 403 -37.43 42.13 -1.85
N LYS A 404 -38.26 41.31 -2.51
CA LYS A 404 -39.63 41.68 -2.89
C LYS A 404 -40.47 42.08 -1.67
N ASN A 405 -40.35 41.34 -0.57
CA ASN A 405 -41.00 41.68 0.70
C ASN A 405 -40.54 43.03 1.29
N TYR A 406 -39.40 43.59 0.86
CA TYR A 406 -38.96 44.94 1.22
C TYR A 406 -39.32 45.99 0.17
N ALA A 407 -39.44 45.63 -1.11
CA ALA A 407 -39.82 46.55 -2.18
C ALA A 407 -41.26 47.07 -2.00
N ASP A 408 -42.17 46.22 -1.53
CA ASP A 408 -43.57 46.59 -1.26
C ASP A 408 -43.73 47.49 -0.02
N LYS A 409 -42.68 47.67 0.80
CA LYS A 409 -42.69 48.58 1.96
C LYS A 409 -42.45 50.05 1.61
N LYS A 410 -42.17 50.38 0.34
CA LYS A 410 -41.97 51.77 -0.11
C LYS A 410 -43.26 52.60 -0.15
N ASP A 411 -44.42 51.95 -0.28
CA ASP A 411 -45.74 52.60 -0.33
C ASP A 411 -46.49 52.59 1.01
N ASP A 412 -45.91 51.99 2.05
CA ASP A 412 -46.51 51.97 3.38
C ASP A 412 -46.54 53.40 3.97
N ASN A 413 -47.75 53.87 4.28
CA ASN A 413 -48.03 55.17 4.91
C ASN A 413 -47.29 55.37 6.25
N PHE A 414 -46.72 54.31 6.83
CA PHE A 414 -45.89 54.36 8.01
C PHE A 414 -44.53 55.05 7.78
N TYR A 415 -43.91 54.85 6.60
CA TYR A 415 -42.57 55.39 6.27
C TYR A 415 -42.58 56.78 5.64
N LYS A 416 -43.76 57.32 5.30
CA LYS A 416 -43.90 58.71 4.85
C LYS A 416 -43.78 59.64 6.06
N LEU A 417 -42.90 60.63 5.98
CA LEU A 417 -42.71 61.65 7.01
C LEU A 417 -44.05 62.36 7.25
N LYS A 418 -44.77 62.01 8.32
CA LYS A 418 -46.01 62.72 8.68
C LYS A 418 -45.61 64.07 9.26
N GLU A 419 -45.81 65.12 8.49
CA GLU A 419 -45.60 66.48 8.99
C GLU A 419 -46.58 66.76 10.12
N ILE A 420 -46.07 67.21 11.27
CA ILE A 420 -46.91 67.67 12.37
C ILE A 420 -47.48 69.04 11.97
N PRO A 421 -48.81 69.19 11.92
CA PRO A 421 -49.42 70.46 11.58
C PRO A 421 -49.17 71.45 12.72
N THR A 422 -48.53 72.56 12.35
CA THR A 422 -48.08 73.60 13.27
C THR A 422 -48.40 74.98 12.72
N GLN A 423 -48.81 75.89 13.60
CA GLN A 423 -49.18 77.26 13.27
C GLN A 423 -48.50 78.23 14.23
N LEU A 424 -47.97 79.34 13.71
CA LEU A 424 -47.45 80.44 14.50
C LEU A 424 -48.35 81.65 14.29
N ILE A 425 -49.04 82.08 15.33
CA ILE A 425 -49.94 83.23 15.32
C ILE A 425 -49.22 84.39 15.99
N ASP A 426 -49.06 85.50 15.26
CA ASP A 426 -48.47 86.71 15.82
C ASP A 426 -49.55 87.62 16.41
N THR A 427 -49.47 87.90 17.71
CA THR A 427 -50.35 88.88 18.39
C THR A 427 -49.53 90.11 18.80
N PRO A 428 -50.18 91.26 19.09
CA PRO A 428 -49.45 92.48 19.45
C PRO A 428 -48.48 92.33 20.63
N ASN A 429 -48.80 91.45 21.58
CA ASN A 429 -48.07 91.30 22.85
C ASN A 429 -47.34 89.94 22.97
N SER A 430 -47.65 88.97 22.12
CA SER A 430 -47.06 87.61 22.19
C SER A 430 -47.10 86.87 20.86
N TYR A 431 -46.21 85.92 20.67
CA TYR A 431 -46.37 84.86 19.68
C TYR A 431 -47.10 83.67 20.31
N ILE A 432 -48.05 83.08 19.60
CA ILE A 432 -48.75 81.85 20.01
C ILE A 432 -48.38 80.77 19.01
N PHE A 433 -47.60 79.79 19.46
CA PHE A 433 -47.22 78.64 18.65
C PHE A 433 -48.11 77.45 19.00
N GLU A 434 -48.85 76.93 18.03
CA GLU A 434 -49.76 75.81 18.18
C GLU A 434 -49.25 74.60 17.37
N ALA A 435 -49.18 73.44 18.00
CA ALA A 435 -48.83 72.18 17.35
C ALA A 435 -49.83 71.09 17.73
N LYS A 436 -50.48 70.47 16.74
CA LYS A 436 -51.41 69.36 16.97
C LYS A 436 -50.64 68.04 16.95
N ILE A 437 -50.35 67.55 18.15
CA ILE A 437 -49.53 66.38 18.42
C ILE A 437 -50.45 65.15 18.61
N PRO A 438 -50.21 64.05 17.87
CA PRO A 438 -50.90 62.80 18.14
C PRO A 438 -50.64 62.32 19.57
N PRO A 439 -51.63 61.71 20.27
CA PRO A 439 -51.47 61.28 21.67
C PRO A 439 -50.27 60.36 21.93
N GLN A 440 -49.86 59.60 20.91
CA GLN A 440 -48.78 58.62 20.97
C GLN A 440 -47.38 59.26 20.92
N GLU A 441 -47.28 60.52 20.48
CA GLU A 441 -46.02 61.22 20.28
C GLU A 441 -45.78 62.33 21.32
N VAL A 442 -46.68 62.49 22.30
CA VAL A 442 -46.64 63.61 23.26
C VAL A 442 -45.32 63.71 24.04
N ASP A 443 -44.75 62.57 24.43
CA ASP A 443 -43.50 62.52 25.22
C ASP A 443 -42.24 62.66 24.35
N ASN A 444 -42.41 62.49 23.04
CA ASN A 444 -41.33 62.46 22.07
C ASN A 444 -41.11 63.80 21.38
N ILE A 445 -41.92 64.81 21.73
CA ILE A 445 -41.95 66.13 21.09
C ILE A 445 -41.59 67.20 22.12
N ASP A 446 -40.62 68.02 21.76
CA ASP A 446 -40.11 69.12 22.55
C ASP A 446 -40.12 70.43 21.76
N VAL A 447 -40.49 71.52 22.41
CA VAL A 447 -40.47 72.87 21.82
C VAL A 447 -39.48 73.72 22.58
N VAL A 448 -38.40 74.06 21.89
CA VAL A 448 -37.35 74.93 22.42
C VAL A 448 -37.51 76.29 21.79
N VAL A 449 -37.76 77.29 22.62
CA VAL A 449 -37.80 78.69 22.20
C VAL A 449 -36.42 79.31 22.44
N GLN A 450 -35.86 79.94 21.42
CA GLN A 450 -34.60 80.68 21.42
C GLN A 450 -34.88 82.15 21.13
N LYS A 451 -33.87 83.02 21.33
CA LYS A 451 -33.97 84.50 21.19
C LYS A 451 -34.71 84.98 19.93
N ASP A 452 -34.51 84.28 18.82
CA ASP A 452 -34.93 84.65 17.48
C ASP A 452 -35.77 83.57 16.78
N LYS A 453 -36.04 82.42 17.42
CA LYS A 453 -36.79 81.32 16.79
C LYS A 453 -37.43 80.34 17.76
N VAL A 454 -38.46 79.66 17.28
CA VAL A 454 -39.09 78.49 17.91
C VAL A 454 -38.66 77.24 17.16
N VAL A 455 -38.12 76.26 17.88
CA VAL A 455 -37.67 74.99 17.32
C VAL A 455 -38.53 73.87 17.90
N LEU A 456 -39.36 73.26 17.05
CA LEU A 456 -40.05 72.01 17.37
C LEU A 456 -39.11 70.85 17.01
N LYS A 457 -38.71 70.07 18.01
CA LYS A 457 -37.94 68.85 17.85
C LYS A 457 -38.82 67.66 18.21
N GLY A 458 -38.60 66.54 17.57
CA GLY A 458 -39.06 65.29 18.14
C GLY A 458 -38.42 64.07 17.54
N VAL A 459 -38.65 62.96 18.23
CA VAL A 459 -37.96 61.70 17.99
C VAL A 459 -38.99 60.59 17.87
N ARG A 460 -39.07 59.95 16.71
CA ARG A 460 -39.95 58.81 16.49
C ARG A 460 -39.12 57.54 16.42
N SER A 461 -39.30 56.65 17.37
CA SER A 461 -38.75 55.29 17.33
C SER A 461 -39.85 54.31 16.97
N PHE A 462 -39.53 53.37 16.09
CA PHE A 462 -40.38 52.23 15.78
C PHE A 462 -39.56 50.95 15.82
N GLU A 463 -40.05 49.99 16.60
CA GLU A 463 -39.47 48.66 16.70
C GLU A 463 -40.47 47.67 16.13
N ASP A 464 -40.10 47.05 15.01
CA ASP A 464 -40.85 45.93 14.44
C ASP A 464 -40.07 44.64 14.67
N GLN A 465 -40.72 43.64 15.27
CA GLN A 465 -40.14 42.34 15.54
C GLN A 465 -40.94 41.26 14.81
N TYR A 466 -40.32 40.67 13.79
CA TYR A 466 -40.87 39.52 13.08
C TYR A 466 -40.11 38.26 13.49
N ALA A 467 -40.82 37.28 14.05
CA ALA A 467 -40.27 35.99 14.43
C ALA A 467 -40.93 34.88 13.61
N ASN A 468 -40.12 34.10 12.89
CA ASN A 468 -40.54 32.88 12.21
C ASN A 468 -39.60 31.72 12.62
N ASP A 469 -40.04 30.47 12.47
CA ASP A 469 -39.40 29.28 13.08
C ASP A 469 -37.89 29.11 12.85
N ASN A 470 -37.31 29.76 11.84
CA ASN A 470 -35.87 29.72 11.56
C ASN A 470 -35.11 31.06 11.66
N GLN A 471 -35.76 32.23 11.79
CA GLN A 471 -35.09 33.54 11.85
C GLN A 471 -35.90 34.58 12.66
N LYS A 472 -35.20 35.37 13.50
CA LYS A 472 -35.74 36.59 14.12
C LYS A 472 -35.16 37.80 13.40
N LEU A 473 -36.03 38.64 12.84
CA LEU A 473 -35.66 39.90 12.24
C LEU A 473 -36.25 41.02 13.09
N ALA A 474 -35.39 41.85 13.68
CA ALA A 474 -35.78 43.08 14.34
C ALA A 474 -35.31 44.25 13.47
N THR A 475 -36.23 45.10 13.06
CA THR A 475 -35.91 46.35 12.36
C THR A 475 -36.20 47.52 13.29
N HIS A 476 -35.14 48.22 13.70
CA HIS A 476 -35.24 49.46 14.46
C HIS A 476 -35.15 50.63 13.48
N THR A 477 -36.22 51.41 13.37
CA THR A 477 -36.21 52.64 12.57
C THR A 477 -36.29 53.83 13.52
N PHE A 478 -35.31 54.73 13.42
CA PHE A 478 -35.22 55.94 14.24
C PHE A 478 -35.30 57.15 13.31
N GLN A 479 -36.27 58.03 13.54
CA GLN A 479 -36.44 59.26 12.79
C GLN A 479 -36.41 60.46 13.73
N THR A 480 -35.62 61.47 13.39
CA THR A 480 -35.62 62.76 14.09
C THR A 480 -36.25 63.79 13.18
N TYR A 481 -37.14 64.62 13.72
CA TYR A 481 -37.71 65.74 12.99
C TYR A 481 -37.38 67.05 13.72
N ARG A 482 -37.15 68.11 12.93
CA ARG A 482 -36.82 69.45 13.42
C ARG A 482 -37.47 70.48 12.52
N LYS A 483 -38.36 71.30 13.07
CA LYS A 483 -39.01 72.40 12.37
C LYS A 483 -38.71 73.72 13.08
N GLU A 484 -38.28 74.72 12.34
CA GLU A 484 -37.89 76.03 12.88
C GLU A 484 -38.81 77.13 12.37
N TYR A 485 -39.16 78.05 13.27
CA TYR A 485 -39.94 79.25 12.97
C TYR A 485 -39.17 80.45 13.48
N ASN A 486 -38.82 81.39 12.60
CA ASN A 486 -38.17 82.62 13.01
C ASN A 486 -39.17 83.58 13.67
N LEU A 487 -38.72 84.32 14.67
CA LEU A 487 -39.48 85.33 15.40
C LEU A 487 -38.95 86.71 15.05
N ASP A 488 -39.84 87.59 14.58
CA ASP A 488 -39.44 88.92 14.08
C ASP A 488 -39.12 89.92 15.20
N HIS A 489 -39.54 89.65 16.43
CA HIS A 489 -39.36 90.55 17.58
C HIS A 489 -38.67 89.85 18.73
N PRO A 490 -37.84 90.58 19.52
CA PRO A 490 -37.21 90.03 20.71
C PRO A 490 -38.27 89.57 21.70
N ILE A 491 -38.01 88.45 22.37
CA ILE A 491 -38.95 87.79 23.27
C ILE A 491 -38.44 87.77 24.71
N HIS A 492 -39.37 87.59 25.64
CA HIS A 492 -39.07 87.42 27.06
C HIS A 492 -39.00 85.93 27.42
N GLU A 493 -37.80 85.33 27.29
CA GLU A 493 -37.56 83.89 27.48
C GLU A 493 -38.08 83.35 28.82
N LYS A 494 -38.02 84.15 29.89
CA LYS A 494 -38.45 83.73 31.24
C LYS A 494 -39.97 83.68 31.42
N SER A 495 -40.75 84.15 30.46
CA SER A 495 -42.21 84.28 30.55
C SER A 495 -42.94 83.43 29.52
N ILE A 496 -42.28 82.41 28.98
CA ILE A 496 -42.89 81.46 28.05
C ILE A 496 -43.84 80.56 28.84
N ILE A 497 -45.08 80.47 28.36
CA ILE A 497 -46.11 79.61 28.94
C ILE A 497 -46.40 78.50 27.94
N THR A 498 -46.18 77.26 28.36
CA THR A 498 -46.46 76.06 27.57
C THR A 498 -47.68 75.38 28.17
N GLU A 499 -48.75 75.27 27.40
CA GLU A 499 -49.98 74.58 27.78
C GLU A 499 -50.22 73.39 26.85
N ARG A 500 -50.62 72.26 27.42
CA ARG A 500 -50.95 71.03 26.68
C ARG A 500 -52.37 70.64 27.02
N LYS A 501 -53.26 70.64 26.02
CA LYS A 501 -54.66 70.25 26.18
C LYS A 501 -55.15 69.49 24.96
N ASP A 502 -55.69 68.29 25.16
CA ASP A 502 -56.33 67.47 24.12
C ASP A 502 -55.49 67.24 22.84
N GLY A 503 -54.17 67.04 23.00
CA GLY A 503 -53.24 66.85 21.89
C GLY A 503 -52.86 68.15 21.15
N LEU A 504 -53.26 69.31 21.65
CA LEU A 504 -52.80 70.62 21.19
C LEU A 504 -51.75 71.16 22.16
N LEU A 505 -50.53 71.35 21.66
CA LEU A 505 -49.45 72.03 22.36
C LEU A 505 -49.49 73.51 21.98
N THR A 506 -49.73 74.37 22.97
CA THR A 506 -49.76 75.82 22.80
C THR A 506 -48.60 76.44 23.57
N VAL A 507 -47.73 77.17 22.89
CA VAL A 507 -46.60 77.88 23.48
C VAL A 507 -46.80 79.37 23.28
N LYS A 508 -47.10 80.08 24.37
CA LYS A 508 -47.26 81.53 24.39
C LYS A 508 -45.93 82.19 24.74
N ILE A 509 -45.43 83.02 23.84
CA ILE A 509 -44.10 83.63 23.90
C ILE A 509 -44.26 85.16 23.94
N PRO A 510 -44.10 85.81 25.11
CA PRO A 510 -44.28 87.26 25.21
C PRO A 510 -43.20 88.05 24.47
N LYS A 511 -43.58 89.13 23.80
CA LYS A 511 -42.67 90.07 23.15
C LYS A 511 -42.05 91.02 24.18
N LEU A 512 -40.78 91.37 24.01
CA LEU A 512 -40.06 92.31 24.88
C LEU A 512 -40.37 93.74 24.43
N GLY A 513 -41.04 94.54 25.28
CA GLY A 513 -41.13 95.99 25.08
C GLY A 513 -42.46 96.57 24.55
N ARG A 514 -43.57 95.83 24.59
CA ARG A 514 -44.92 96.43 24.46
C ARG A 514 -45.68 96.31 25.78
N THR A 515 -45.40 97.22 26.71
CA THR A 515 -46.39 97.63 27.71
C THR A 515 -47.53 98.31 26.95
N THR A 516 -48.71 97.71 26.96
CA THR A 516 -49.97 98.38 26.58
C THR A 516 -50.17 99.64 27.40
#